data_AF-A0A852L4W7-F1
#
_entry.id   AF-A0A852L4W7-F1
#
_cell.length_a   1.000
_cell.length_b   1.000
_cell.length_c   1.000
_cell.angle_alpha   90.00
_cell.angle_beta   90.00
_cell.angle_gamma   90.00
#
_symmetry.space_group_name_H-M   'P 1'
#
loop_
_entity.id
_entity.type
_entity.pdbx_description
1 polymer ?
#
loop_
_entity_poly.entity_id
_entity_poly.type
_entity_poly.pdbx_seq_one_letter_code
_entity_poly.pdbx_strand_id
1 'polypeptide(L)' 'FDGNVWKTPDTFNPEHFLENGQYRRREAFLPFSAGRRACPGEQLARTELFIFFTALLQKF' A
#
# COMPACT_ATOMS: atom_id res chain seq x y z
N PHE A 1 13.75 -2.85 3.27
CA PHE A 1 14.29 -2.29 2.03
C PHE A 1 15.03 -3.39 1.27
N ASP A 2 14.30 -4.35 0.69
CA ASP A 2 14.92 -5.46 -0.06
C ASP A 2 15.02 -5.10 -1.55
N GLY A 3 16.25 -4.92 -2.03
CA GLY A 3 16.55 -4.58 -3.43
C GLY A 3 16.26 -5.72 -4.42
N ASN A 4 16.10 -6.95 -3.96
CA ASN A 4 15.71 -8.07 -4.84
C ASN A 4 14.21 -8.05 -5.18
N VAL A 5 13.40 -7.34 -4.38
CA VAL A 5 11.94 -7.27 -4.53
C VAL A 5 11.49 -5.92 -5.09
N TRP A 6 12.15 -4.83 -4.68
CA TRP A 6 11.77 -3.45 -5.00
C TRP A 6 12.87 -2.76 -5.79
N LYS A 7 12.52 -2.11 -6.91
CA LYS A 7 13.48 -1.43 -7.80
C LYS A 7 14.12 -0.21 -7.13
N THR A 8 13.34 0.56 -6.37
CA THR A 8 13.81 1.73 -5.61
C THR A 8 13.38 1.60 -4.15
N PRO A 9 14.02 0.72 -3.36
CA PRO A 9 13.50 0.32 -2.04
C PRO A 9 13.42 1.50 -1.07
N ASP A 10 14.38 2.41 -1.07
CA ASP A 10 14.47 3.53 -0.13
C ASP A 10 13.75 4.80 -0.63
N THR A 11 12.99 4.71 -1.73
CA THR A 11 12.25 5.84 -2.32
C THR A 11 10.76 5.57 -2.25
N PHE A 12 9.98 6.59 -1.88
CA PHE A 12 8.53 6.52 -2.01
C PHE A 12 8.15 6.52 -3.50
N ASN A 13 7.83 5.33 -4.01
CA ASN A 13 7.53 5.10 -5.42
C ASN A 13 6.21 4.33 -5.60
N PRO A 14 5.08 5.02 -5.79
CA PRO A 14 3.77 4.40 -6.02
C PRO A 14 3.70 3.48 -7.25
N GLU A 15 4.54 3.72 -8.27
CA GLU A 15 4.60 2.91 -9.50
C GLU A 15 4.96 1.45 -9.23
N HIS A 16 5.57 1.15 -8.07
CA HIS A 16 5.80 -0.23 -7.66
C HIS A 16 4.51 -1.07 -7.58
N PHE A 17 3.34 -0.44 -7.42
CA PHE A 17 2.04 -1.10 -7.34
C PHE A 17 1.26 -1.09 -8.66
N LEU A 18 1.86 -0.61 -9.76
CA LEU A 18 1.23 -0.53 -11.07
C LEU A 18 1.91 -1.47 -12.08
N GLU A 19 1.10 -2.12 -12.91
CA GLU A 19 1.54 -2.88 -14.09
C GLU A 19 0.65 -2.48 -15.27
N ASN A 20 1.25 -1.89 -16.31
CA ASN A 20 0.52 -1.32 -17.45
C ASN A 20 -0.59 -0.34 -17.05
N GLY A 21 -0.35 0.46 -16.00
CA GLY A 21 -1.32 1.44 -15.47
C GLY A 21 -2.44 0.83 -14.61
N GLN A 22 -2.45 -0.49 -14.40
CA GLN A 22 -3.41 -1.16 -13.53
C GLN A 22 -2.78 -1.54 -12.19
N TYR A 23 -3.56 -1.45 -11.13
CA TYR A 23 -3.11 -1.86 -9.80
C TYR A 23 -2.82 -3.36 -9.77
N ARG A 24 -1.62 -3.71 -9.30
CA ARG A 24 -1.23 -5.08 -9.00
C ARG A 24 -0.87 -5.21 -7.52
N ARG A 25 -1.53 -6.16 -6.86
CA ARG A 25 -1.16 -6.58 -5.51
C ARG A 25 0.20 -7.28 -5.55
N ARG A 26 1.15 -6.80 -4.74
CA ARG A 26 2.46 -7.44 -4.53
C ARG A 26 2.38 -8.37 -3.32
N GLU A 27 2.72 -9.64 -3.49
CA GLU A 27 2.71 -10.63 -2.40
C GLU A 27 3.72 -10.30 -1.30
N ALA A 28 4.85 -9.69 -1.66
CA ALA A 28 5.85 -9.22 -0.70
C ALA A 28 5.40 -7.99 0.11
N PHE A 29 4.26 -7.39 -0.22
CA PHE A 29 3.70 -6.24 0.50
C PHE A 29 2.63 -6.71 1.49
N LEU A 30 3.04 -6.92 2.74
CA LEU A 30 2.20 -7.46 3.83
C LEU A 30 2.15 -6.54 5.06
N PRO A 31 1.75 -5.26 4.93
CA PRO A 31 1.73 -4.32 6.06
C PRO A 31 0.73 -4.73 7.16
N PHE A 32 -0.29 -5.53 6.80
CA PHE A 32 -1.32 -6.04 7.70
C PHE A 32 -1.17 -7.54 8.02
N SER A 33 0.04 -8.09 7.82
CA SER A 33 0.32 -9.53 7.91
C SER A 33 -0.52 -10.37 6.93
N ALA A 34 -0.48 -11.70 7.08
CA ALA A 34 -1.26 -12.63 6.25
C ALA A 34 -1.70 -13.86 7.07
N GLY A 35 -2.69 -14.60 6.55
CA GLY A 35 -3.17 -15.86 7.14
C GLY A 35 -4.04 -15.67 8.38
N ARG A 36 -4.07 -16.68 9.26
CA ARG A 36 -4.98 -16.75 10.43
C ARG A 36 -4.81 -15.61 11.44
N ARG A 37 -3.65 -14.94 11.42
CA ARG A 37 -3.31 -13.80 12.29
C ARG A 37 -3.21 -12.48 11.52
N ALA A 38 -3.76 -12.40 10.32
CA ALA A 38 -3.88 -11.14 9.59
C ALA A 38 -4.65 -10.10 10.43
N CYS A 39 -4.33 -8.82 10.23
CA CYS A 39 -4.97 -7.74 10.97
C CYS A 39 -6.48 -7.69 10.69
N PRO A 40 -7.35 -7.85 11.69
CA PRO A 40 -8.79 -7.76 11.49
C PRO A 40 -9.25 -6.34 11.10
N GLY A 41 -8.43 -5.33 11.40
CA GLY A 41 -8.71 -3.92 11.09
C GLY A 41 -8.25 -3.46 9.71
N GLU A 42 -7.69 -4.33 8.85
CA GLU A 42 -7.12 -3.92 7.56
C GLU A 42 -8.11 -3.11 6.70
N GLN A 43 -9.35 -3.58 6.60
CA GLN A 43 -10.36 -2.92 5.77
C GLN A 43 -10.75 -1.54 6.32
N LEU A 44 -10.84 -1.42 7.65
CA LEU A 44 -11.12 -0.15 8.32
C LEU A 44 -9.96 0.83 8.10
N ALA A 45 -8.72 0.40 8.37
CA ALA A 45 -7.53 1.21 8.21
C ALA A 45 -7.35 1.72 6.76
N ARG A 46 -7.59 0.86 5.76
CA ARG A 46 -7.54 1.26 4.34
C ARG A 46 -8.56 2.34 4.00
N THR A 47 -9.79 2.19 4.50
CA THR A 47 -10.87 3.16 4.27
C THR A 47 -10.58 4.49 4.94
N GLU A 48 -10.16 4.45 6.20
CA GLU A 48 -9.83 5.64 6.97
C GLU A 48 -8.65 6.41 6.36
N LEU A 49 -7.57 5.72 5.97
CA LEU A 49 -6.43 6.33 5.29
C LEU A 49 -6.84 6.99 3.96
N PHE A 50 -7.70 6.34 3.18
CA PHE A 50 -8.18 6.91 1.93
C PHE A 50 -9.00 8.19 2.16
N ILE A 51 -9.96 8.16 3.08
CA ILE A 51 -10.80 9.33 3.39
C ILE A 51 -9.94 10.45 3.96
N PHE A 52 -9.05 10.16 4.92
CA PHE A 52 -8.17 11.15 5.51
C PHE A 52 -7.28 11.80 4.46
N PHE A 53 -6.62 10.99 3.62
CA PHE A 53 -5.70 11.49 2.60
C PHE A 53 -6.42 12.31 1.52
N THR A 54 -7.58 11.83 1.04
CA THR A 54 -8.36 12.56 0.03
C THR A 54 -8.94 13.86 0.60
N ALA A 55 -9.43 13.87 1.84
CA ALA A 55 -9.89 15.08 2.50
C ALA A 55 -8.76 16.10 2.69
N LEU A 56 -7.55 15.64 3.02
CA LEU A 56 -6.38 16.50 3.14
C LEU A 56 -6.04 17.15 1.79
N LEU A 57 -5.93 16.37 0.71
CA LEU A 57 -5.61 16.86 -0.64
C LEU A 57 -6.71 17.75 -1.26
N GLN A 58 -7.97 17.56 -0.88
CA GLN A 58 -9.06 18.39 -1.39
C GLN A 58 -9.09 19.76 -0.73
N LYS A 59 -8.61 19.87 0.51
CA LYS A 59 -8.68 21.10 1.30
C LYS A 59 -7.43 21.98 1.16
N PHE A 60 -6.27 21.35 0.97
CA PHE A 60 -4.96 22.00 0.89
C PHE A 60 -4.29 21.66 -0.44
#